data_AF-A3WSW7-F1
#
_entry.id   AF-A3WSW7-F1
#
_cell.length_a   1.000
_cell.length_b   1.000
_cell.length_c   1.000
_cell.angle_alpha   90.00
_cell.angle_beta   90.00
_cell.angle_gamma   90.00
#
_symmetry.space_group_name_H-M   'P 1'
#
loop_
_entity.id
_entity.type
_entity.pdbx_description
1 polymer ?
#
loop_
_entity_poly.entity_id
_entity_poly.type
_entity_poly.pdbx_seq_one_letter_code
_entity_poly.pdbx_strand_id
1 'polypeptide(L)' 'MGRETLFHMVAQGWGVTITTEATASVPVSGLVFRSIADELEQAGFHAVWSPYNRSQAIRDLLDLADKMKRRSSQ' A
#
# COMPACT_ATOMS: atom_id res chain seq x y z
N MET A 1 11.37 -6.87 -3.98
CA MET A 1 11.89 -8.20 -4.34
C MET A 1 10.77 -9.24 -4.43
N GLY A 2 9.84 -9.35 -3.46
CA GLY A 2 8.73 -10.33 -3.54
C GLY A 2 7.57 -9.95 -4.49
N ARG A 3 7.06 -8.71 -4.43
CA ARG A 3 5.89 -8.29 -5.22
C ARG A 3 6.16 -8.29 -6.72
N GLU A 4 7.36 -7.88 -7.13
CA GLU A 4 7.74 -7.80 -8.55
C GLU A 4 7.76 -9.20 -9.19
N THR A 5 8.18 -10.21 -8.43
CA THR A 5 8.14 -11.61 -8.86
C THR A 5 6.71 -12.09 -9.05
N LEU A 6 5.80 -11.77 -8.11
CA LEU A 6 4.38 -12.12 -8.24
C LEU A 6 3.75 -11.48 -9.50
N PHE A 7 4.05 -10.21 -9.76
CA PHE A 7 3.57 -9.50 -10.95
C PHE A 7 4.10 -10.11 -12.25
N HIS A 8 5.37 -10.46 -12.31
CA HIS A 8 5.91 -11.16 -13.47
C HIS A 8 5.23 -12.52 -13.70
N MET A 9 4.95 -13.30 -12.65
CA MET A 9 4.25 -14.58 -12.80
C MET A 9 2.82 -14.38 -13.35
N VAL A 10 2.08 -13.39 -12.85
CA VAL A 10 0.74 -13.08 -13.37
C VAL A 10 0.81 -12.61 -14.83
N ALA A 11 1.78 -11.77 -15.19
CA ALA A 11 1.97 -11.31 -16.57
C ALA A 11 2.35 -12.46 -17.53
N GLN A 12 3.00 -13.50 -17.01
CA GLN A 12 3.28 -14.75 -17.75
C GLN A 12 2.08 -15.72 -17.79
N GLY A 13 0.96 -15.38 -17.15
CA GLY A 13 -0.26 -16.19 -17.11
C GLY A 13 -0.29 -17.27 -16.03
N TRP A 14 0.57 -17.19 -15.02
CA TRP A 14 0.73 -18.25 -14.00
C TRP A 14 -0.23 -18.10 -12.81
N GLY A 15 -1.29 -17.29 -12.93
CA GLY A 15 -2.34 -17.15 -11.92
C GLY A 15 -2.80 -15.71 -11.72
N VAL A 16 -3.31 -15.42 -10.52
CA VAL A 16 -3.75 -14.09 -10.08
C VAL A 16 -3.14 -13.77 -8.72
N THR A 17 -3.03 -12.49 -8.39
CA THR A 17 -2.54 -12.04 -7.09
C THR A 17 -3.42 -10.90 -6.56
N ILE A 18 -3.56 -10.82 -5.24
CA ILE A 18 -4.23 -9.71 -4.57
C ILE A 18 -3.15 -8.74 -4.11
N THR A 19 -3.39 -7.46 -4.33
CA THR A 19 -2.47 -6.40 -3.93
C THR A 19 -3.24 -5.19 -3.42
N THR A 20 -2.53 -4.25 -2.82
CA THR A 20 -3.11 -3.00 -2.34
C THR A 20 -3.27 -2.01 -3.48
N GLU A 21 -4.24 -1.10 -3.37
CA GLU A 21 -4.45 -0.01 -4.34
C GLU A 21 -3.18 0.83 -4.54
N ALA A 22 -2.42 1.07 -3.46
CA ALA A 22 -1.15 1.78 -3.52
C ALA A 22 -0.14 1.10 -4.46
N THR A 23 -0.16 -0.24 -4.55
CA THR A 23 0.70 -0.99 -5.45
C THR A 23 0.14 -1.01 -6.87
N ALA A 24 -1.19 -1.08 -7.03
CA ALA A 24 -1.87 -1.03 -8.31
C ALA A 24 -1.78 0.35 -9.00
N SER A 25 -1.42 1.41 -8.27
CA SER A 25 -1.24 2.76 -8.82
C SER A 25 -0.07 2.88 -9.80
N VAL A 26 0.84 1.89 -9.84
CA VAL A 26 1.95 1.85 -10.81
C VAL A 26 1.54 0.96 -11.98
N PRO A 27 1.48 1.49 -13.21
CA PRO A 27 1.14 0.67 -14.37
C PRO A 27 2.23 -0.37 -14.63
N VAL A 28 1.81 -1.61 -14.85
CA VAL A 28 2.69 -2.73 -15.20
C VAL A 28 2.19 -3.37 -16.49
N SER A 29 3.02 -3.37 -17.53
CA SER A 29 2.68 -3.96 -18.82
C SER A 29 2.29 -5.44 -18.68
N GLY A 30 1.20 -5.83 -19.35
CA GLY A 30 0.70 -7.20 -19.31
C GLY A 30 -0.14 -7.56 -18.09
N LEU A 31 -0.41 -6.60 -17.19
CA LEU A 31 -1.32 -6.78 -16.06
C LEU A 31 -2.57 -5.92 -16.19
N VAL A 32 -3.69 -6.47 -15.71
CA VAL A 32 -4.95 -5.75 -15.53
C VAL A 32 -5.34 -5.82 -14.07
N PHE A 33 -5.48 -4.65 -13.44
CA PHE A 33 -5.95 -4.55 -12.05
C PHE A 33 -7.47 -4.44 -12.03
N ARG A 34 -8.11 -5.19 -11.12
CA ARG A 34 -9.55 -5.14 -10.87
C ARG A 34 -9.82 -4.97 -9.38
N SER A 35 -10.73 -4.06 -9.05
CA SER A 35 -11.22 -3.90 -7.68
C SER A 35 -12.07 -5.10 -7.27
N ILE A 36 -11.96 -5.50 -6.01
CA ILE A 36 -12.81 -6.53 -5.40
C ILE A 36 -14.06 -5.80 -4.88
N ALA A 37 -15.21 -6.02 -5.51
CA ALA A 37 -16.43 -5.25 -5.23
C ALA A 37 -17.13 -5.63 -3.92
N ASP A 38 -16.96 -6.87 -3.46
CA ASP A 38 -17.67 -7.43 -2.29
C ASP A 38 -16.86 -7.31 -0.99
N GLU A 39 -15.71 -6.65 -1.04
CA GLU A 39 -14.84 -6.46 0.13
C GLU A 39 -15.23 -5.16 0.85
N LEU A 40 -16.11 -5.32 1.84
CA LEU A 40 -16.65 -4.22 2.64
C LEU A 40 -15.63 -3.63 3.62
N GLU A 41 -14.60 -4.40 4.01
CA GLU A 41 -13.58 -3.96 4.96
C GLU A 41 -12.27 -3.60 4.25
N GLN A 42 -11.84 -2.35 4.42
CA GLN A 42 -10.54 -1.92 3.90
C GLN A 42 -9.41 -2.42 4.80
N ALA A 43 -8.36 -2.99 4.20
CA ALA A 43 -7.16 -3.38 4.94
C ALA A 43 -6.53 -2.16 5.65
N GLY A 44 -6.47 -2.22 6.98
CA GLY A 44 -5.91 -1.14 7.80
C GLY A 44 -4.38 -1.02 7.64
N PHE A 45 -3.90 0.20 7.43
CA PHE A 45 -2.47 0.51 7.49
C PHE A 45 -2.11 1.09 8.86
N HIS A 46 -1.17 0.46 9.55
CA HIS A 46 -0.77 0.82 10.91
C HIS A 46 0.74 1.03 11.01
N ALA A 47 1.15 2.05 11.76
CA ALA A 47 2.53 2.26 12.15
C ALA A 47 2.73 1.80 13.61
N VAL A 48 3.85 1.14 13.89
CA VAL A 48 4.17 0.60 15.22
C VAL A 48 5.54 1.12 15.65
N TRP A 49 5.65 1.55 16.89
CA TRP A 49 6.91 1.98 17.51
C TRP A 49 6.93 1.63 18.98
N SER A 50 8.14 1.54 19.56
CA SER A 50 8.31 1.31 20.99
C SER A 50 7.78 2.50 21.80
N PRO A 51 7.02 2.29 22.89
CA PRO A 51 6.60 3.35 23.80
C PRO A 51 7.76 4.16 24.40
N TYR A 52 8.96 3.57 24.44
CA TYR A 52 10.18 4.20 24.95
C TYR A 52 10.87 5.09 23.91
N ASN A 53 10.48 5.02 22.63
CA ASN A 53 11.04 5.87 21.60
C ASN A 53 10.36 7.23 21.59
N ARG A 54 11.00 8.22 22.22
CA ARG A 54 10.53 9.62 22.30
C ARG A 54 11.26 10.56 21.34
N SER A 55 11.94 10.02 20.33
CA SER A 55 12.68 10.81 19.34
C SER A 55 11.79 11.86 18.66
N GLN A 56 12.32 13.07 18.51
CA GLN A 56 11.64 14.14 17.79
C GLN A 56 11.39 13.75 16.33
N ALA A 57 12.31 12.99 15.72
CA ALA A 57 12.18 12.57 14.33
C ALA A 57 10.92 11.72 14.05
N ILE A 58 10.51 10.86 14.99
CA ILE A 58 9.28 10.06 14.81
C ILE A 58 8.04 10.95 14.96
N ARG A 59 8.06 11.89 15.91
CA ARG A 59 6.95 12.83 16.10
C ARG A 59 6.76 13.67 14.85
N ASP A 60 7.85 14.23 14.33
CA ASP A 60 7.83 15.04 13.10
C ASP A 60 7.36 14.22 11.90
N LEU A 61 7.77 12.95 11.79
CA LEU A 61 7.31 12.04 10.73
C LEU A 61 5.81 11.77 10.81
N LEU A 62 5.27 11.52 12.00
CA LEU A 62 3.84 11.28 12.20
C LEU A 62 3.01 12.54 11.92
N ASP A 63 3.49 13.71 12.36
CA ASP A 63 2.86 14.99 12.06
C ASP A 63 2.85 15.27 10.55
N LEU A 64 3.93 14.94 9.85
CA LEU A 64 4.01 15.05 8.40
C LEU A 64 3.03 14.09 7.71
N ALA A 65 2.95 12.84 8.16
CA ALA A 65 2.04 11.85 7.61
C ALA A 65 0.56 12.28 7.77
N ASP A 66 0.19 12.85 8.92
CA ASP A 66 -1.17 13.38 9.13
C ASP A 66 -1.48 14.55 8.19
N LYS A 67 -0.53 15.48 8.00
CA LYS A 67 -0.66 16.57 7.02
C LYS A 67 -0.81 16.05 5.59
N MET A 68 -0.10 14.98 5.22
CA MET A 68 -0.22 14.34 3.91
C MET A 68 -1.60 13.72 3.70
N LYS A 69 -2.10 12.97 4.69
CA LYS A 69 -3.44 12.35 4.65
C LYS A 69 -4.54 13.38 4.37
N ARG A 70 -4.50 14.53 5.05
CA ARG A 70 -5.49 15.60 4.88
C ARG A 70 -5.51 16.18 3.46
N ARG A 71 -4.34 16.28 2.81
CA ARG A 71 -4.24 16.79 1.42
C ARG A 71 -4.81 15.81 0.39
N SER A 72 -4.70 14.51 0.61
CA SER A 72 -5.23 13.48 -0.28
C SER A 72 -6.75 13.30 -0.18
N SER A 73 -7.41 13.89 0.83
CA SER A 73 -8.86 13.84 1.02
C SER A 73 -9.58 15.10 0.51
N GLN A 74 -8.88 16.00 -0.18
CA GLN A 74 -9.41 17.26 -0.71
C GLN A 74 -9.37 17.30 -2.24
#